data_AF-A0A543AK48-F1
#
_entry.id   AF-A0A543AK48-F1
#
_cell.length_a   1.000
_cell.length_b   1.000
_cell.length_c   1.000
_cell.angle_alpha   90.00
_cell.angle_beta   90.00
_cell.angle_gamma   90.00
#
_symmetry.space_group_name_H-M   'P 1'
#
loop_
_entity.id
_entity.type
_entity.pdbx_description
1 polymer ?
#
loop_
_entity_poly.entity_id
_entity_poly.type
_entity_poly.pdbx_seq_one_letter_code
_entity_poly.pdbx_strand_id
1 'polypeptide(L)'
;VGMPYVNHRWLGGMLTNFATVSKRVDRMKELEEIDFDDVAGSGRTKKELLLLERELTKLQSSLGGIRNMSRTPSAIWIVDTEKEHLAVDEAKKLGIPVIAILDTNADPEDVTYPIPGNDDSMRSVAVLTRVIADAIAEGLMSRNQGASGTGSPEEPMAEWERELLESGAATTTTQTSTTGNIDEVTEILRTVQEAYPGGILIEIEQEDDTFEVEIVHEGKLHELEVAKDGTIKIEDVDQDDDDIQNAQKISVPLPDGLTQALTQHPNATIESIELEDKDGVLYWEVELKDEQGNDIEFDVPAAHSDD
;
A
#
# COMPACT_ATOMS: atom_id res chain seq x y z
N VAL A 1 -9.65 -2.48 -7.17
CA VAL A 1 -10.90 -2.19 -7.92
C VAL A 1 -10.95 -0.83 -8.62
N GLY A 2 -10.02 0.10 -8.39
CA GLY A 2 -9.95 1.38 -9.12
C GLY A 2 -11.10 2.35 -8.85
N MET A 3 -11.86 2.17 -7.77
CA MET A 3 -12.96 3.05 -7.37
C MET A 3 -12.47 4.13 -6.39
N PRO A 4 -13.11 5.31 -6.34
CA PRO A 4 -12.77 6.36 -5.38
C PRO A 4 -12.97 5.92 -3.92
N TYR A 5 -12.13 6.42 -3.01
CA TYR A 5 -12.18 6.10 -1.58
C TYR A 5 -11.87 7.33 -0.70
N VAL A 6 -12.20 7.22 0.58
CA VAL A 6 -11.83 8.17 1.64
C VAL A 6 -11.44 7.35 2.86
N ASN A 7 -10.20 7.48 3.34
CA ASN A 7 -9.65 6.70 4.47
C ASN A 7 -9.23 7.56 5.68
N HIS A 8 -9.19 8.88 5.54
CA HIS A 8 -8.80 9.79 6.63
C HIS A 8 -10.03 10.44 7.28
N ARG A 9 -10.53 11.52 6.70
CA ARG A 9 -11.64 12.29 7.28
C ARG A 9 -12.61 12.73 6.21
N TRP A 10 -13.89 12.46 6.44
CA TRP A 10 -14.97 13.04 5.66
C TRP A 10 -15.07 14.55 5.91
N LEU A 11 -14.87 15.36 4.86
CA LEU A 11 -15.07 16.80 4.93
C LEU A 11 -16.55 17.10 4.67
N GLY A 12 -17.18 17.84 5.57
CA GLY A 12 -18.57 18.27 5.38
C GLY A 12 -18.72 19.05 4.06
N GLY A 13 -19.65 18.61 3.22
CA GLY A 13 -19.87 19.13 1.88
C GLY A 13 -19.16 18.36 0.77
N MET A 14 -18.55 17.20 1.05
CA MET A 14 -17.85 16.40 0.03
C MET A 14 -18.73 16.01 -1.15
N LEU A 15 -19.99 15.65 -0.89
CA LEU A 15 -20.94 15.30 -1.95
C LEU A 15 -21.88 16.46 -2.26
N THR A 16 -22.41 17.10 -1.23
CA THR A 16 -23.42 18.16 -1.38
C THR A 16 -22.87 19.46 -1.97
N ASN A 17 -21.57 19.74 -1.78
CA ASN A 17 -20.85 20.88 -2.35
C ASN A 17 -19.66 20.41 -3.21
N PHE A 18 -19.91 19.40 -4.04
CA PHE A 18 -18.88 18.80 -4.89
C PHE A 18 -18.10 19.83 -5.73
N ALA A 19 -18.78 20.83 -6.29
CA ALA A 19 -18.13 21.87 -7.11
C ALA A 19 -17.02 22.66 -6.37
N THR A 20 -17.12 22.81 -5.04
CA THR A 20 -16.06 23.45 -4.25
C THR A 20 -14.93 22.48 -3.94
N VAL A 21 -15.26 21.22 -3.69
CA VAL A 21 -14.28 20.16 -3.44
C VAL A 21 -13.49 19.83 -4.71
N SER A 22 -14.12 19.79 -5.88
CA SER A 22 -13.43 19.62 -7.16
C SER A 22 -12.36 20.68 -7.37
N LYS A 23 -12.62 21.96 -7.03
CA LYS A 23 -11.60 23.01 -7.11
C LYS A 23 -10.41 22.75 -6.18
N ARG A 24 -10.62 22.09 -5.04
CA ARG A 24 -9.54 21.70 -4.12
C ARG A 24 -8.74 20.51 -4.67
N VAL A 25 -9.40 19.59 -5.37
CA VAL A 25 -8.73 18.51 -6.12
C VAL A 25 -7.92 19.07 -7.28
N ASP A 26 -8.45 20.06 -8.00
CA ASP A 26 -7.71 20.74 -9.08
C ASP A 26 -6.49 21.48 -8.52
N ARG A 27 -6.65 22.19 -7.40
CA ARG A 27 -5.54 22.80 -6.66
C ARG A 27 -4.49 21.77 -6.23
N MET A 28 -4.90 20.59 -5.77
CA MET A 28 -3.97 19.52 -5.42
C MET A 28 -3.15 19.09 -6.64
N LYS A 29 -3.81 18.88 -7.80
CA LYS A 29 -3.12 18.55 -9.06
C LYS A 29 -2.15 19.65 -9.51
N GLU A 30 -2.54 20.92 -9.38
CA GLU A 30 -1.65 22.06 -9.66
C GLU A 30 -0.40 22.07 -8.77
N LEU A 31 -0.53 21.66 -7.50
CA LEU A 31 0.60 21.61 -6.56
C LEU A 31 1.54 20.43 -6.86
N GLU A 32 1.02 19.32 -7.38
CA GLU A 32 1.84 18.17 -7.80
C GLU A 32 2.67 18.45 -9.05
N GLU A 33 2.26 19.40 -9.89
CA GLU A 33 3.04 19.84 -11.05
C GLU A 33 4.22 20.74 -10.67
N ILE A 34 4.31 21.17 -9.40
CA ILE A 34 5.42 22.02 -8.92
C ILE A 34 6.61 21.14 -8.56
N ASP A 35 7.76 21.46 -9.16
CA ASP A 35 9.05 20.96 -8.69
C ASP A 35 9.44 21.70 -7.40
N PHE A 36 9.46 20.97 -6.28
CA PHE A 36 9.77 21.51 -4.96
C PHE A 36 11.28 21.63 -4.69
N ASP A 37 12.10 20.93 -5.47
CA ASP A 37 13.56 20.91 -5.34
C ASP A 37 14.22 22.03 -6.15
N ASP A 38 13.60 22.44 -7.25
CA ASP A 38 14.06 23.58 -8.05
C ASP A 38 13.62 24.95 -7.51
N VAL A 39 14.33 25.40 -6.47
CA VAL A 39 14.17 26.74 -5.90
C VAL A 39 14.49 27.85 -6.92
N ALA A 40 15.42 27.62 -7.84
CA ALA A 40 15.90 28.64 -8.77
C ALA A 40 14.95 28.84 -9.96
N GLY A 41 14.39 27.76 -10.50
CA GLY A 41 13.42 27.79 -11.59
C GLY A 41 11.99 28.10 -11.15
N SER A 42 11.62 27.80 -9.92
CA SER A 42 10.26 28.11 -9.40
C SER A 42 10.04 29.60 -9.08
N GLY A 43 11.11 30.38 -8.87
CA GLY A 43 11.03 31.80 -8.50
C GLY A 43 10.45 32.04 -7.11
N ARG A 44 10.40 31.01 -6.26
CA ARG A 44 9.87 31.03 -4.89
C ARG A 44 10.99 30.88 -3.86
N THR A 45 10.75 31.34 -2.64
CA THR A 45 11.69 31.08 -1.53
C THR A 45 11.54 29.65 -1.01
N LYS A 46 12.61 29.07 -0.44
CA LYS A 46 12.56 27.74 0.21
C LYS A 46 11.42 27.62 1.24
N LYS A 47 11.13 28.72 1.96
CA LYS A 47 10.05 28.76 2.95
C LYS A 47 8.66 28.68 2.28
N GLU A 48 8.48 29.29 1.13
CA GLU A 48 7.22 29.21 0.37
C GLU A 48 7.03 27.83 -0.25
N LEU A 49 8.09 27.21 -0.77
CA LEU A 49 8.05 25.84 -1.28
C LEU A 49 7.65 24.85 -0.18
N LEU A 50 8.29 24.92 0.99
CA LEU A 50 7.92 24.10 2.15
C LEU A 50 6.45 24.30 2.59
N LEU A 51 5.90 25.50 2.42
CA LEU A 51 4.51 25.78 2.77
C LEU A 51 3.54 25.14 1.76
N LEU A 52 3.89 25.17 0.48
CA LEU A 52 3.13 24.56 -0.61
C LEU A 52 3.17 23.03 -0.55
N GLU A 53 4.34 22.47 -0.22
CA GLU A 53 4.51 21.04 0.00
C GLU A 53 3.63 20.54 1.15
N ARG A 54 3.63 21.24 2.29
CA ARG A 54 2.70 20.95 3.40
C ARG A 54 1.23 21.12 3.04
N GLU A 55 0.91 22.03 2.10
CA GLU A 55 -0.45 22.16 1.55
C GLU A 55 -0.80 20.92 0.73
N LEU A 56 0.13 20.46 -0.12
CA LEU A 56 -0.01 19.26 -0.93
C LEU A 56 -0.22 18.00 -0.08
N THR A 57 0.64 17.73 0.90
CA THR A 57 0.51 16.56 1.79
C THR A 57 -0.85 16.51 2.47
N LYS A 58 -1.35 17.65 2.96
CA LYS A 58 -2.67 17.74 3.60
C LYS A 58 -3.81 17.47 2.62
N LEU A 59 -3.71 18.00 1.41
CA LEU A 59 -4.71 17.78 0.36
C LEU A 59 -4.69 16.32 -0.11
N GLN A 60 -3.52 15.70 -0.29
CA GLN A 60 -3.39 14.30 -0.69
C GLN A 60 -3.98 13.34 0.35
N SER A 61 -3.65 13.53 1.63
CA SER A 61 -4.21 12.73 2.73
C SER A 61 -5.76 12.81 2.77
N SER A 62 -6.35 13.99 2.52
CA SER A 62 -7.80 14.16 2.62
C SER A 62 -8.58 13.89 1.32
N LEU A 63 -7.99 14.15 0.16
CA LEU A 63 -8.68 14.17 -1.15
C LEU A 63 -8.06 13.25 -2.20
N GLY A 64 -6.95 12.57 -1.90
CA GLY A 64 -6.23 11.70 -2.83
C GLY A 64 -7.12 10.59 -3.40
N GLY A 65 -7.91 9.95 -2.56
CA GLY A 65 -8.82 8.88 -2.99
C GLY A 65 -9.98 9.35 -3.87
N ILE A 66 -10.29 10.65 -3.94
CA ILE A 66 -11.29 11.22 -4.86
C ILE A 66 -10.68 11.97 -6.05
N ARG A 67 -9.35 11.89 -6.26
CA ARG A 67 -8.62 12.56 -7.35
C ARG A 67 -9.24 12.36 -8.73
N ASN A 68 -9.65 11.13 -9.01
CA ASN A 68 -10.14 10.68 -10.31
C ASN A 68 -11.67 10.82 -10.43
N MET A 69 -12.34 11.38 -9.42
CA MET A 69 -13.78 11.53 -9.39
C MET A 69 -14.20 12.80 -10.15
N SER A 70 -14.87 12.63 -11.30
CA SER A 70 -15.36 13.74 -12.13
C SER A 70 -16.79 14.17 -11.83
N ARG A 71 -17.56 13.29 -11.17
CA ARG A 71 -18.96 13.50 -10.81
C ARG A 71 -19.26 12.81 -9.49
N THR A 72 -20.36 13.19 -8.85
CA THR A 72 -20.85 12.52 -7.64
C THR A 72 -21.07 11.02 -7.88
N PRO A 73 -20.78 10.17 -6.88
CA PRO A 73 -20.90 8.72 -7.00
C PRO A 73 -22.35 8.28 -7.20
N SER A 74 -22.53 7.10 -7.79
CA SER A 74 -23.86 6.50 -8.01
C SER A 74 -24.34 5.63 -6.85
N ALA A 75 -23.42 5.19 -5.99
CA ALA A 75 -23.67 4.48 -4.76
C ALA A 75 -22.47 4.74 -3.84
N ILE A 76 -22.69 4.63 -2.53
CA ILE A 76 -21.59 4.70 -1.56
C ILE A 76 -21.60 3.47 -0.65
N TRP A 77 -20.40 3.05 -0.27
CA TRP A 77 -20.17 2.03 0.73
C TRP A 77 -19.56 2.70 1.96
N ILE A 78 -20.15 2.46 3.14
CA ILE A 78 -19.73 3.05 4.42
C ILE A 78 -19.47 1.94 5.44
N VAL A 79 -18.39 2.10 6.20
CA VAL A 79 -18.12 1.36 7.44
C VAL A 79 -18.48 2.26 8.61
N ASP A 80 -19.22 1.73 9.58
CA ASP A 80 -19.65 2.45 10.78
C ASP A 80 -20.42 3.76 10.47
N THR A 81 -21.75 3.63 10.35
CA THR A 81 -22.63 4.76 10.02
C THR A 81 -22.74 5.79 11.15
N GLU A 82 -22.45 5.41 12.39
CA GLU A 82 -22.51 6.33 13.53
C GLU A 82 -21.30 7.27 13.52
N LYS A 83 -20.10 6.72 13.29
CA LYS A 83 -18.89 7.54 13.10
C LYS A 83 -18.99 8.38 11.83
N GLU A 84 -19.45 7.81 10.72
CA GLU A 84 -19.53 8.46 9.41
C GLU A 84 -20.90 9.09 9.08
N HIS A 85 -21.63 9.56 10.09
CA HIS A 85 -22.97 10.15 9.94
C HIS A 85 -23.04 11.31 8.90
N LEU A 86 -21.96 12.10 8.76
CA LEU A 86 -21.91 13.18 7.76
C LEU A 86 -22.00 12.63 6.33
N ALA A 87 -21.33 11.51 6.04
CA ALA A 87 -21.35 10.87 4.73
C ALA A 87 -22.75 10.32 4.41
N VAL A 88 -23.36 9.66 5.40
CA VAL A 88 -24.73 9.14 5.32
C VAL A 88 -25.74 10.26 5.06
N ASP A 89 -25.68 11.34 5.84
CA ASP A 89 -26.57 12.50 5.71
C ASP A 89 -26.48 13.17 4.34
N GLU A 90 -25.26 13.35 3.84
CA GLU A 90 -25.03 13.95 2.52
C GLU A 90 -25.54 13.07 1.39
N ALA A 91 -25.30 11.76 1.47
CA ALA A 91 -25.80 10.79 0.50
C ALA A 91 -27.32 10.74 0.47
N LYS A 92 -27.95 10.71 1.66
CA LYS A 92 -29.41 10.73 1.84
C LYS A 92 -30.04 11.99 1.25
N LYS A 93 -29.42 13.16 1.45
CA LYS A 93 -29.87 14.44 0.85
C LYS A 93 -29.82 14.43 -0.68
N LEU A 94 -28.84 13.75 -1.27
CA LEU A 94 -28.68 13.65 -2.72
C LEU A 94 -29.42 12.47 -3.34
N GLY A 95 -30.03 11.60 -2.52
CA GLY A 95 -30.69 10.38 -2.98
C GLY A 95 -29.71 9.32 -3.50
N ILE A 96 -28.46 9.36 -3.05
CA ILE A 96 -27.44 8.36 -3.39
C ILE A 96 -27.68 7.14 -2.49
N PRO A 97 -27.84 5.93 -3.05
CA PRO A 97 -28.06 4.73 -2.26
C PRO A 97 -26.83 4.43 -1.38
N VAL A 98 -27.09 4.16 -0.11
CA VAL A 98 -26.08 3.83 0.90
C VAL A 98 -26.08 2.33 1.15
N ILE A 99 -24.92 1.71 0.97
CA ILE A 99 -24.61 0.34 1.39
C ILE A 99 -23.71 0.47 2.61
N ALA A 100 -24.05 -0.16 3.75
CA ALA A 100 -23.22 -0.03 4.93
C ALA A 100 -23.26 -1.27 5.83
N ILE A 101 -22.16 -1.45 6.57
CA ILE A 101 -22.09 -2.40 7.67
C ILE A 101 -22.82 -1.76 8.87
N LEU A 102 -23.74 -2.51 9.48
CA LEU A 102 -24.47 -2.06 10.66
C LEU A 102 -24.17 -2.96 11.85
N ASP A 103 -23.64 -2.37 12.91
CA ASP A 103 -23.56 -2.97 14.24
C ASP A 103 -24.77 -2.59 15.11
N THR A 104 -24.77 -3.03 16.37
CA THR A 104 -25.87 -2.95 17.32
C THR A 104 -26.34 -1.53 17.67
N ASN A 105 -25.51 -0.51 17.46
CA ASN A 105 -25.79 0.89 17.74
C ASN A 105 -26.32 1.67 16.53
N ALA A 106 -26.24 1.12 15.31
CA ALA A 106 -26.61 1.82 14.10
C ALA A 106 -28.12 1.74 13.78
N ASP A 107 -28.69 2.83 13.25
CA ASP A 107 -30.09 2.86 12.79
C ASP A 107 -30.22 2.33 11.35
N PRO A 108 -30.95 1.22 11.12
CA PRO A 108 -31.13 0.67 9.78
C PRO A 108 -31.98 1.54 8.84
N GLU A 109 -32.70 2.55 9.33
CA GLU A 109 -33.51 3.44 8.48
C GLU A 109 -32.67 4.43 7.66
N ASP A 110 -31.40 4.64 8.05
CA ASP A 110 -30.50 5.55 7.36
C ASP A 110 -29.76 4.90 6.18
N VAL A 111 -29.84 3.57 6.06
CA VAL A 111 -29.10 2.78 5.06
C VAL A 111 -30.06 2.13 4.06
N THR A 112 -29.76 2.24 2.76
CA THR A 112 -30.60 1.66 1.70
C THR A 112 -30.43 0.14 1.61
N TYR A 113 -29.20 -0.34 1.74
CA TYR A 113 -28.84 -1.75 1.70
C TYR A 113 -28.00 -2.10 2.94
N PRO A 114 -28.66 -2.37 4.09
CA PRO A 114 -27.96 -2.66 5.34
C PRO A 114 -27.37 -4.07 5.34
N ILE A 115 -26.12 -4.20 5.77
CA ILE A 115 -25.43 -5.47 5.99
C ILE A 115 -25.14 -5.60 7.48
N PRO A 116 -25.85 -6.47 8.22
CA PRO A 116 -25.57 -6.65 9.64
C PRO A 116 -24.19 -7.28 9.82
N GLY A 117 -23.34 -6.68 10.65
CA GLY A 117 -21.98 -7.14 10.87
C GLY A 117 -21.27 -6.33 11.95
N ASN A 118 -20.13 -6.84 12.42
CA ASN A 118 -19.28 -6.14 13.38
C ASN A 118 -18.39 -5.14 12.62
N ASP A 119 -18.51 -3.86 12.93
CA ASP A 119 -17.71 -2.77 12.36
C ASP A 119 -16.49 -2.36 13.22
N ASP A 120 -16.42 -2.79 14.48
CA ASP A 120 -15.27 -2.53 15.37
C ASP A 120 -14.07 -3.44 15.08
N SER A 121 -14.29 -4.59 14.41
CA SER A 121 -13.22 -5.55 14.14
C SER A 121 -12.61 -5.36 12.76
N MET A 122 -11.29 -5.07 12.71
CA MET A 122 -10.52 -5.00 11.45
C MET A 122 -10.73 -6.23 10.56
N ARG A 123 -10.70 -7.44 11.14
CA ARG A 123 -10.93 -8.69 10.39
C ARG A 123 -12.32 -8.74 9.76
N SER A 124 -13.35 -8.33 10.48
CA SER A 124 -14.73 -8.31 9.99
C SER A 124 -14.89 -7.29 8.86
N VAL A 125 -14.38 -6.08 9.07
CA VAL A 125 -14.38 -5.00 8.08
C VAL A 125 -13.61 -5.43 6.82
N ALA A 126 -12.41 -5.99 6.95
CA ALA A 126 -11.60 -6.45 5.83
C ALA A 126 -12.33 -7.50 4.98
N VAL A 127 -12.94 -8.51 5.62
CA VAL A 127 -13.71 -9.55 4.92
C VAL A 127 -14.89 -8.96 4.17
N LEU A 128 -15.71 -8.12 4.82
CA LEU A 128 -16.89 -7.52 4.19
C LEU A 128 -16.53 -6.56 3.06
N THR A 129 -15.49 -5.75 3.26
CA THR A 129 -14.96 -4.83 2.24
C THR A 129 -14.45 -5.59 1.04
N ARG A 130 -13.68 -6.66 1.24
CA ARG A 130 -13.16 -7.51 0.16
C ARG A 130 -14.29 -8.14 -0.66
N VAL A 131 -15.30 -8.71 0.00
CA VAL A 131 -16.47 -9.29 -0.68
C VAL A 131 -17.19 -8.26 -1.55
N ILE A 132 -17.33 -7.02 -1.07
CA ILE A 132 -17.93 -5.93 -1.85
C ILE A 132 -17.01 -5.50 -3.01
N ALA A 133 -15.70 -5.43 -2.78
CA ALA A 133 -14.73 -5.12 -3.82
C ALA A 133 -14.75 -6.17 -4.95
N ASP A 134 -14.82 -7.46 -4.61
CA ASP A 134 -14.93 -8.56 -5.58
C ASP A 134 -16.23 -8.43 -6.41
N ALA A 135 -17.36 -8.15 -5.74
CA ALA A 135 -18.63 -7.91 -6.44
C ALA A 135 -18.57 -6.70 -7.41
N ILE A 136 -17.86 -5.64 -7.03
CA ILE A 136 -17.62 -4.48 -7.91
C ILE A 136 -16.74 -4.89 -9.10
N ALA A 137 -15.67 -5.66 -8.88
CA ALA A 137 -14.78 -6.14 -9.92
C ALA A 137 -15.53 -6.99 -10.95
N GLU A 138 -16.32 -7.96 -10.50
CA GLU A 138 -17.17 -8.80 -11.36
C GLU A 138 -18.16 -7.95 -12.18
N GLY A 139 -18.77 -6.94 -11.56
CA GLY A 139 -19.68 -6.01 -12.23
C GLY A 139 -18.99 -5.16 -13.30
N LEU A 140 -17.76 -4.71 -13.05
CA LEU A 140 -16.94 -3.96 -14.01
C LEU A 140 -16.51 -4.84 -15.20
N MET A 141 -16.07 -6.08 -14.93
CA MET A 141 -15.73 -7.05 -15.97
C MET A 141 -16.94 -7.38 -16.87
N SER A 142 -18.10 -7.60 -16.27
CA SER A 142 -19.35 -7.88 -16.99
C SER A 142 -19.77 -6.72 -17.89
N ARG A 143 -19.58 -5.47 -17.42
CA ARG A 143 -19.85 -4.27 -18.23
C ARG A 143 -18.93 -4.20 -19.46
N ASN A 144 -17.64 -4.47 -19.29
CA ASN A 144 -16.67 -4.45 -20.40
C ASN A 144 -16.94 -5.56 -21.41
N GLN A 145 -17.31 -6.77 -20.95
CA GLN A 145 -17.68 -7.88 -21.85
C GLN A 145 -19.01 -7.62 -22.59
N GLY A 146 -19.99 -6.97 -21.94
CA GLY A 146 -21.26 -6.58 -22.56
C GLY A 146 -21.15 -5.47 -23.61
N ALA A 147 -20.12 -4.62 -23.52
CA ALA A 147 -19.86 -3.57 -24.51
C ALA A 147 -19.41 -4.14 -25.87
N SER A 148 -18.88 -5.36 -25.91
CA SER A 148 -18.50 -6.06 -27.15
C SER A 148 -19.69 -6.64 -27.95
N GLY A 149 -20.93 -6.45 -27.49
CA GLY A 149 -22.14 -7.05 -28.07
C GLY A 149 -22.95 -6.21 -29.08
N THR A 150 -22.55 -4.96 -29.37
CA THR A 150 -23.26 -4.09 -30.35
C THR A 150 -22.25 -3.45 -31.30
N GLY A 151 -22.14 -4.03 -32.50
CA GLY A 151 -21.07 -3.72 -33.45
C GLY A 151 -21.11 -2.33 -34.08
N SER A 152 -19.91 -1.71 -34.19
CA SER A 152 -19.29 -1.18 -35.41
C SER A 152 -17.93 -0.53 -35.06
N PRO A 153 -17.01 -0.38 -36.04
CA PRO A 153 -16.05 -1.33 -36.58
C PRO A 153 -14.66 -1.26 -35.91
N GLU A 154 -13.88 -2.32 -36.11
CA GLU A 154 -12.48 -2.54 -35.69
C GLU A 154 -11.57 -1.30 -35.79
N GLU A 155 -10.97 -0.90 -34.67
CA GLU A 155 -9.57 -0.45 -34.67
C GLU A 155 -8.69 -1.68 -34.38
N PRO A 156 -7.60 -1.90 -35.12
CA PRO A 156 -6.77 -3.08 -34.93
C PRO A 156 -6.16 -3.05 -33.53
N MET A 157 -6.49 -4.08 -32.76
CA MET A 157 -5.92 -4.47 -31.48
C MET A 157 -4.41 -4.18 -31.46
N ALA A 158 -3.97 -3.30 -30.54
CA ALA A 158 -2.58 -2.88 -30.47
C ALA A 158 -1.70 -4.05 -29.96
N GLU A 159 -0.45 -4.08 -30.41
CA GLU A 159 0.44 -5.26 -30.37
C GLU A 159 0.64 -5.84 -28.94
N TRP A 160 0.48 -5.01 -27.91
CA TRP A 160 0.49 -5.40 -26.50
C TRP A 160 -0.62 -6.40 -26.10
N GLU A 161 -1.80 -6.35 -26.73
CA GLU A 161 -2.92 -7.28 -26.44
C GLU A 161 -2.70 -8.69 -27.02
N ARG A 162 -1.82 -8.84 -28.03
CA ARG A 162 -1.41 -10.17 -28.52
C ARG A 162 -0.32 -10.81 -27.65
N GLU A 163 0.59 -10.00 -27.13
CA GLU A 163 1.72 -10.45 -26.31
C GLU A 163 1.25 -11.03 -24.97
N LEU A 164 0.20 -10.48 -24.38
CA LEU A 164 -0.42 -10.99 -23.15
C LEU A 164 -1.13 -12.36 -23.34
N LEU A 165 -1.58 -12.66 -24.57
CA LEU A 165 -2.28 -13.90 -24.91
C LEU A 165 -1.32 -15.04 -25.27
N GLU A 166 -0.13 -14.75 -25.80
CA GLU A 166 0.92 -15.74 -26.04
C GLU A 166 1.68 -16.11 -24.74
N SER A 167 1.86 -15.16 -23.81
CA SER A 167 2.52 -15.41 -22.52
C SER A 167 1.69 -16.27 -21.56
N GLY A 168 0.36 -16.23 -21.66
CA GLY A 168 -0.53 -17.04 -20.81
C GLY A 168 -0.56 -18.55 -21.12
N ALA A 169 0.01 -19.00 -22.24
CA ALA A 169 -0.08 -20.40 -22.68
C ALA A 169 1.20 -21.22 -22.51
N ALA A 170 2.32 -20.62 -22.09
CA ALA A 170 3.63 -21.28 -22.08
C ALA A 170 4.10 -21.75 -20.69
N THR A 171 3.45 -21.39 -19.59
CA THR A 171 3.94 -21.78 -18.25
C THR A 171 3.16 -22.95 -17.70
N THR A 172 3.45 -24.14 -18.23
CA THR A 172 3.21 -25.40 -17.52
C THR A 172 4.41 -26.31 -17.72
N THR A 173 4.93 -26.78 -16.59
CA THR A 173 6.02 -27.76 -16.38
C THR A 173 7.41 -27.17 -16.17
N THR A 174 7.82 -27.02 -14.90
CA THR A 174 8.87 -27.87 -14.30
C THR A 174 8.75 -27.81 -12.78
N GLN A 175 8.36 -28.93 -12.17
CA GLN A 175 8.56 -29.17 -10.75
C GLN A 175 10.07 -29.31 -10.50
N THR A 176 10.62 -28.41 -9.68
CA THR A 176 11.76 -28.74 -8.82
C THR A 176 11.43 -28.13 -7.46
N SER A 177 11.42 -28.97 -6.44
CA SER A 177 11.36 -28.54 -5.04
C SER A 177 12.54 -27.61 -4.77
N THR A 178 12.26 -26.34 -4.52
CA THR A 178 13.22 -25.38 -3.98
C THR A 178 12.39 -24.47 -3.09
N THR A 179 12.86 -24.31 -1.86
CA THR A 179 12.52 -23.21 -0.95
C THR A 179 12.27 -21.94 -1.77
N GLY A 180 11.32 -21.07 -1.40
CA GLY A 180 11.10 -19.80 -2.12
C GLY A 180 12.40 -18.95 -2.25
N ASN A 181 12.30 -17.72 -2.79
CA ASN A 181 13.43 -16.77 -2.92
C ASN A 181 14.22 -16.51 -1.60
N ILE A 182 13.79 -17.07 -0.49
CA ILE A 182 14.48 -17.27 0.79
C ILE A 182 15.98 -17.50 0.62
N ASP A 183 16.40 -18.41 -0.28
CA ASP A 183 17.82 -18.68 -0.51
C ASP A 183 18.53 -17.46 -1.12
N GLU A 184 17.85 -16.70 -1.98
CA GLU A 184 18.33 -15.45 -2.58
C GLU A 184 18.43 -14.34 -1.53
N VAL A 185 17.38 -14.09 -0.75
CA VAL A 185 17.36 -13.10 0.34
C VAL A 185 18.43 -13.41 1.39
N THR A 186 18.61 -14.68 1.74
CA THR A 186 19.65 -15.11 2.68
C THR A 186 21.07 -14.86 2.12
N GLU A 187 21.26 -15.06 0.82
CA GLU A 187 22.54 -14.78 0.16
C GLU A 187 22.84 -13.28 0.06
N ILE A 188 21.82 -12.45 -0.18
CA ILE A 188 21.93 -10.98 -0.14
C ILE A 188 22.28 -10.50 1.26
N LEU A 189 21.54 -10.94 2.28
CA LEU A 189 21.84 -10.62 3.68
C LEU A 189 23.27 -11.01 4.08
N ARG A 190 23.73 -12.19 3.66
CA ARG A 190 25.12 -12.62 3.88
C ARG A 190 26.12 -11.67 3.19
N THR A 191 25.83 -11.28 1.96
CA THR A 191 26.70 -10.40 1.15
C THR A 191 26.81 -9.00 1.77
N VAL A 192 25.69 -8.44 2.23
CA VAL A 192 25.65 -7.15 2.93
C VAL A 192 26.37 -7.24 4.27
N GLN A 193 26.17 -8.32 5.05
CA GLN A 193 26.86 -8.51 6.33
C GLN A 193 28.39 -8.70 6.18
N GLU A 194 28.84 -9.29 5.07
CA GLU A 194 30.27 -9.41 4.74
C GLU A 194 30.89 -8.06 4.36
N ALA A 195 30.15 -7.21 3.65
CA ALA A 195 30.57 -5.86 3.26
C ALA A 195 30.56 -4.87 4.43
N TYR A 196 29.56 -4.98 5.31
CA TYR A 196 29.33 -4.12 6.47
C TYR A 196 29.31 -4.94 7.76
N PRO A 197 30.48 -5.37 8.26
CA PRO A 197 30.56 -6.23 9.43
C PRO A 197 30.03 -5.52 10.68
N GLY A 198 28.92 -6.03 11.22
CA GLY A 198 28.25 -5.45 12.37
C GLY A 198 27.27 -4.32 12.02
N GLY A 199 26.91 -4.16 10.74
CA GLY A 199 25.74 -3.40 10.33
C GLY A 199 24.46 -4.03 10.89
N ILE A 200 23.50 -3.19 11.23
CA ILE A 200 22.17 -3.58 11.69
C ILE A 200 21.23 -3.37 10.52
N LEU A 201 20.57 -4.44 10.05
CA LEU A 201 19.53 -4.34 9.03
C LEU A 201 18.39 -3.46 9.56
N ILE A 202 17.79 -2.65 8.69
CA ILE A 202 16.53 -1.96 8.97
C ILE A 202 15.49 -2.51 8.03
N GLU A 203 15.79 -2.49 6.75
CA GLU A 203 14.87 -2.87 5.71
C GLU A 203 15.57 -3.68 4.61
N ILE A 204 14.83 -4.61 4.03
CA ILE A 204 15.15 -5.19 2.74
C ILE A 204 13.85 -5.38 1.95
N GLU A 205 13.78 -4.77 0.78
CA GLU A 205 12.66 -4.92 -0.17
C GLU A 205 13.16 -5.50 -1.49
N GLN A 206 12.41 -6.43 -2.07
CA GLN A 206 12.72 -6.96 -3.40
C GLN A 206 12.09 -6.10 -4.50
N GLU A 207 12.91 -5.42 -5.29
CA GLU A 207 12.50 -4.71 -6.49
C GLU A 207 12.96 -5.41 -7.77
N ASP A 208 12.04 -6.04 -8.52
CA ASP A 208 12.30 -6.70 -9.81
C ASP A 208 13.56 -7.63 -9.83
N ASP A 209 14.72 -7.09 -10.21
CA ASP A 209 16.01 -7.77 -10.35
C ASP A 209 17.09 -7.35 -9.31
N THR A 210 16.73 -6.47 -8.38
CA THR A 210 17.57 -5.91 -7.34
C THR A 210 16.88 -5.99 -5.98
N PHE A 211 17.64 -5.72 -4.92
CA PHE A 211 17.15 -5.60 -3.56
C PHE A 211 17.55 -4.23 -3.04
N GLU A 212 16.59 -3.47 -2.56
CA GLU A 212 16.87 -2.27 -1.76
C GLU A 212 17.10 -2.73 -0.33
N VAL A 213 18.22 -2.33 0.26
CA VAL A 213 18.65 -2.76 1.59
C VAL A 213 19.09 -1.56 2.39
N GLU A 214 18.42 -1.32 3.50
CA GLU A 214 18.83 -0.31 4.47
C GLU A 214 19.55 -0.94 5.65
N ILE A 215 20.73 -0.39 5.96
CA ILE A 215 21.50 -0.81 7.12
C ILE A 215 22.01 0.39 7.91
N VAL A 216 22.06 0.26 9.24
CA VAL A 216 22.81 1.18 10.09
C VAL A 216 24.19 0.60 10.36
N HIS A 217 25.23 1.32 9.94
CA HIS A 217 26.62 0.96 10.16
C HIS A 217 27.42 2.18 10.63
N GLU A 218 28.23 2.01 11.68
CA GLU A 218 29.04 3.09 12.27
C GLU A 218 28.25 4.36 12.65
N GLY A 219 26.96 4.22 12.98
CA GLY A 219 26.08 5.33 13.35
C GLY A 219 25.56 6.15 12.17
N LYS A 220 25.53 5.56 10.97
CA LYS A 220 24.95 6.12 9.76
C LYS A 220 24.01 5.11 9.13
N LEU A 221 22.91 5.60 8.57
CA LEU A 221 22.04 4.84 7.67
C LEU A 221 22.72 4.75 6.30
N HIS A 222 22.71 3.58 5.71
CA HIS A 222 23.19 3.30 4.37
C HIS A 222 22.06 2.67 3.58
N GLU A 223 21.63 3.34 2.52
CA GLU A 223 20.70 2.82 1.53
C GLU A 223 21.51 2.14 0.42
N LEU A 224 21.24 0.86 0.19
CA LEU A 224 22.02 0.01 -0.71
C LEU A 224 21.13 -0.62 -1.77
N GLU A 225 21.51 -0.49 -3.04
CA GLU A 225 20.94 -1.29 -4.13
C GLU A 225 21.84 -2.52 -4.33
N VAL A 226 21.34 -3.72 -4.03
CA VAL A 226 22.07 -4.99 -4.16
C VAL A 226 21.49 -5.82 -5.29
N ALA A 227 22.27 -6.04 -6.34
CA ALA A 227 21.86 -6.91 -7.44
C ALA A 227 21.92 -8.39 -7.06
N LYS A 228 21.13 -9.24 -7.74
CA LYS A 228 21.13 -10.71 -7.56
C LYS A 228 22.51 -11.39 -7.72
N ASP A 229 23.47 -10.73 -8.37
CA ASP A 229 24.85 -11.22 -8.50
C ASP A 229 25.78 -10.84 -7.32
N GLY A 230 25.24 -10.18 -6.30
CA GLY A 230 25.95 -9.72 -5.11
C GLY A 230 26.65 -8.37 -5.28
N THR A 231 26.42 -7.66 -6.39
CA THR A 231 26.96 -6.30 -6.58
C THR A 231 26.19 -5.31 -5.71
N ILE A 232 26.90 -4.66 -4.77
CA ILE A 232 26.35 -3.62 -3.90
C ILE A 232 26.67 -2.24 -4.51
N LYS A 233 25.65 -1.41 -4.67
CA LYS A 233 25.78 0.03 -4.90
C LYS A 233 25.24 0.78 -3.68
N ILE A 234 25.84 1.92 -3.36
CA ILE A 234 25.37 2.80 -2.29
C ILE A 234 24.56 3.90 -2.97
N GLU A 235 23.29 4.03 -2.58
CA GLU A 235 22.39 5.05 -3.09
C GLU A 235 22.53 6.33 -2.29
N ASP A 236 22.38 6.23 -0.96
CA ASP A 236 22.59 7.34 -0.03
C ASP A 236 23.23 6.90 1.30
N VAL A 237 23.73 7.89 2.05
CA VAL A 237 24.24 7.71 3.41
C VAL A 237 23.82 8.89 4.27
N ASP A 238 22.85 8.69 5.15
CA ASP A 238 22.41 9.68 6.13
C ASP A 238 23.00 9.41 7.52
N GLN A 239 23.32 10.48 8.25
CA GLN A 239 23.88 10.48 9.60
C GLN A 239 22.94 11.15 10.63
N ASP A 240 21.88 11.80 10.17
CA ASP A 240 20.93 12.56 10.98
C ASP A 240 19.51 11.93 10.93
N ASP A 241 19.39 10.71 10.41
CA ASP A 241 18.13 9.97 10.28
C ASP A 241 17.63 9.43 11.64
N ASP A 242 16.31 9.49 11.85
CA ASP A 242 15.65 9.09 13.09
C ASP A 242 15.71 7.56 13.31
N ASP A 243 15.79 6.76 12.25
CA ASP A 243 15.86 5.29 12.30
C ASP A 243 17.20 4.76 12.78
N ILE A 244 18.25 5.59 12.72
CA ILE A 244 19.54 5.32 13.38
C ILE A 244 19.34 5.08 14.89
N GLN A 245 18.41 5.80 15.54
CA GLN A 245 18.12 5.64 16.96
C GLN A 245 17.36 4.35 17.26
N ASN A 246 16.52 3.88 16.33
CA ASN A 246 15.76 2.65 16.46
C ASN A 246 16.66 1.43 16.27
N ALA A 247 17.52 1.46 15.25
CA ALA A 247 18.50 0.41 14.99
C ALA A 247 19.49 0.21 16.15
N GLN A 248 19.95 1.29 16.81
CA GLN A 248 20.86 1.21 17.96
C GLN A 248 20.28 0.47 19.18
N LYS A 249 18.95 0.29 19.26
CA LYS A 249 18.28 -0.45 20.33
C LYS A 249 18.23 -1.96 20.06
N ILE A 250 18.55 -2.41 18.85
CA ILE A 250 18.56 -3.83 18.49
C ILE A 250 19.85 -4.48 19.01
N SER A 251 19.70 -5.62 19.71
CA SER A 251 20.82 -6.40 20.24
C SER A 251 21.02 -7.73 19.50
N VAL A 252 20.02 -8.18 18.72
CA VAL A 252 20.02 -9.52 18.11
C VAL A 252 19.96 -9.40 16.58
N PRO A 253 20.89 -10.00 15.84
CA PRO A 253 20.77 -10.11 14.39
C PRO A 253 19.59 -11.03 14.00
N LEU A 254 19.27 -11.13 12.71
CA LEU A 254 18.05 -11.75 12.18
C LEU A 254 17.98 -13.31 12.01
N PRO A 255 18.66 -14.25 12.73
CA PRO A 255 18.62 -15.64 12.27
C PRO A 255 17.60 -16.61 12.90
N ASP A 256 16.87 -16.30 13.97
CA ASP A 256 15.99 -17.32 14.61
C ASP A 256 14.51 -17.22 14.21
N GLY A 257 13.96 -16.01 14.13
CA GLY A 257 12.54 -15.83 13.82
C GLY A 257 12.19 -16.03 12.35
N LEU A 258 13.07 -15.60 11.44
CA LEU A 258 12.95 -15.84 10.00
C LEU A 258 12.89 -17.36 9.74
N THR A 259 13.81 -18.13 10.32
CA THR A 259 13.86 -19.60 10.19
C THR A 259 12.56 -20.28 10.65
N GLN A 260 11.91 -19.76 11.70
CA GLN A 260 10.65 -20.30 12.22
C GLN A 260 9.46 -20.04 11.30
N ALA A 261 9.39 -18.87 10.68
CA ALA A 261 8.32 -18.51 9.75
C ALA A 261 8.47 -19.23 8.40
N LEU A 262 9.70 -19.34 7.90
CA LEU A 262 10.02 -20.06 6.67
C LEU A 262 9.78 -21.58 6.81
N THR A 263 9.85 -22.12 8.03
CA THR A 263 9.47 -23.51 8.33
C THR A 263 7.95 -23.75 8.21
N GLN A 264 7.13 -22.73 8.48
CA GLN A 264 5.67 -22.81 8.40
C GLN A 264 5.16 -22.62 6.96
N HIS A 265 5.91 -21.87 6.13
CA HIS A 265 5.56 -21.55 4.74
C HIS A 265 6.73 -21.86 3.78
N PRO A 266 7.03 -23.14 3.49
CA PRO A 266 8.25 -23.54 2.78
C PRO A 266 8.33 -23.13 1.30
N ASN A 267 7.20 -22.74 0.70
CA ASN A 267 7.12 -22.36 -0.72
C ASN A 267 6.74 -20.86 -0.90
N ALA A 268 6.80 -20.06 0.15
CA ALA A 268 6.50 -18.64 0.09
C ALA A 268 7.75 -17.81 -0.30
N THR A 269 7.51 -16.68 -0.93
CA THR A 269 8.51 -15.72 -1.43
C THR A 269 8.54 -14.52 -0.47
N ILE A 270 9.69 -14.09 0.03
CA ILE A 270 9.83 -12.88 0.85
C ILE A 270 9.72 -11.65 -0.06
N GLU A 271 8.81 -10.73 0.24
CA GLU A 271 8.68 -9.46 -0.48
C GLU A 271 9.46 -8.35 0.23
N SER A 272 9.26 -8.22 1.54
CA SER A 272 9.97 -7.25 2.37
C SER A 272 10.24 -7.77 3.78
N ILE A 273 11.27 -7.20 4.42
CA ILE A 273 11.53 -7.33 5.86
C ILE A 273 11.86 -5.94 6.38
N GLU A 274 11.07 -5.43 7.31
CA GLU A 274 11.23 -4.09 7.88
C GLU A 274 11.29 -4.15 9.42
N LEU A 275 12.01 -3.20 10.03
CA LEU A 275 12.07 -3.04 11.48
C LEU A 275 11.08 -1.98 11.96
N GLU A 276 10.06 -2.40 12.71
CA GLU A 276 9.08 -1.49 13.30
C GLU A 276 9.20 -1.35 14.83
N ASP A 277 8.84 -0.17 15.36
CA ASP A 277 8.62 0.08 16.80
C ASP A 277 7.11 0.10 17.11
N LYS A 278 6.60 -0.98 17.71
CA LYS A 278 5.21 -1.09 18.17
C LYS A 278 5.19 -0.94 19.70
N ASP A 279 4.70 0.22 20.17
CA ASP A 279 4.55 0.56 21.61
C ASP A 279 5.85 0.47 22.45
N GLY A 280 7.01 0.78 21.86
CA GLY A 280 8.32 0.73 22.52
C GLY A 280 8.99 -0.65 22.48
N VAL A 281 8.43 -1.58 21.71
CA VAL A 281 8.98 -2.91 21.47
C VAL A 281 9.25 -3.05 19.97
N LEU A 282 10.48 -3.43 19.64
CA LEU A 282 10.90 -3.60 18.25
C LEU A 282 10.49 -4.96 17.70
N TYR A 283 9.94 -4.97 16.48
CA TYR A 283 9.57 -6.16 15.72
C TYR A 283 10.14 -6.09 14.32
N TRP A 284 10.50 -7.24 13.77
CA TRP A 284 10.69 -7.42 12.34
C TRP A 284 9.35 -7.78 11.74
N GLU A 285 8.83 -6.89 10.93
CA GLU A 285 7.69 -7.17 10.06
C GLU A 285 8.24 -7.88 8.82
N VAL A 286 7.68 -9.03 8.50
CA VAL A 286 8.10 -9.82 7.33
C VAL A 286 6.89 -10.09 6.47
N GLU A 287 6.94 -9.61 5.23
CA GLU A 287 5.92 -9.87 4.23
C GLU A 287 6.36 -11.01 3.32
N LEU A 288 5.48 -12.00 3.19
CA LEU A 288 5.65 -13.13 2.27
C LEU A 288 4.50 -13.18 1.27
N LYS A 289 4.77 -13.62 0.05
CA LYS A 289 3.79 -14.01 -0.94
C LYS A 289 3.77 -15.53 -1.11
N ASP A 290 2.61 -16.15 -0.88
CA ASP A 290 2.46 -17.61 -1.06
C ASP A 290 2.40 -18.03 -2.55
N GLU A 291 2.40 -19.35 -2.83
CA GLU A 291 2.31 -19.89 -4.20
C GLU A 291 1.05 -19.47 -4.96
N GLN A 292 0.02 -18.98 -4.26
CA GLN A 292 -1.25 -18.52 -4.84
C GLN A 292 -1.30 -16.99 -5.00
N GLY A 293 -0.22 -16.30 -4.63
CA GLY A 293 -0.10 -14.84 -4.69
C GLY A 293 -0.80 -14.11 -3.54
N ASN A 294 -1.10 -14.80 -2.42
CA ASN A 294 -1.63 -14.16 -1.23
C ASN A 294 -0.51 -13.63 -0.35
N ASP A 295 -0.72 -12.44 0.19
CA ASP A 295 0.18 -11.80 1.13
C ASP A 295 0.01 -12.41 2.53
N ILE A 296 1.13 -12.71 3.18
CA ILE A 296 1.27 -13.29 4.51
C ILE A 296 2.27 -12.43 5.27
N GLU A 297 1.75 -11.66 6.21
CA GLU A 297 2.53 -10.80 7.10
C GLU A 297 2.70 -11.46 8.46
N PHE A 298 3.88 -11.32 9.07
CA PHE A 298 4.09 -11.71 10.45
C PHE A 298 5.13 -10.86 11.17
N ASP A 299 4.81 -10.52 12.42
CA ASP A 299 5.71 -9.82 13.34
C ASP A 299 6.60 -10.81 14.09
N VAL A 300 7.91 -10.63 14.01
CA VAL A 300 8.91 -11.33 14.83
C VAL A 300 9.50 -10.35 15.83
N PRO A 301 9.45 -10.60 17.14
CA PRO A 301 10.14 -9.75 18.12
C PRO A 301 11.64 -9.60 17.80
N ALA A 302 12.10 -8.36 17.61
CA ALA A 302 13.50 -8.04 17.31
C ALA A 302 14.41 -8.04 18.56
N ALA A 303 13.81 -8.05 19.76
CA ALA A 303 14.51 -8.04 21.04
C ALA A 303 14.06 -9.19 21.97
N HIS A 304 15.02 -9.71 22.76
CA HIS A 304 14.72 -10.53 23.93
C HIS A 304 13.89 -9.70 24.93
N SER A 305 12.75 -10.22 25.34
CA SER A 305 12.14 -9.79 26.60
C SER A 305 13.06 -10.26 27.73
N ASP A 306 13.86 -9.39 28.28
CA ASP A 306 14.48 -9.64 29.59
C ASP A 306 14.09 -8.52 30.55
N ASP A 307 13.60 -8.96 31.71
CA ASP A 307 13.60 -8.24 32.99
C ASP A 307 14.89 -7.43 33.25
#